data_AF-A0AAW1ZGP5-F1
#
_entry.id   AF-A0AAW1ZGP5-F1
#
_cell.length_a   1.000
_cell.length_b   1.000
_cell.length_c   1.000
_cell.angle_alpha   90.00
_cell.angle_beta   90.00
_cell.angle_gamma   90.00
#
_symmetry.space_group_name_H-M   'P 1'
#
loop_
_entity.id
_entity.type
_entity.pdbx_description
1 polymer ?
#
loop_
_entity_poly.entity_id
_entity_poly.type
_entity_poly.pdbx_seq_one_letter_code
_entity_poly.pdbx_strand_id
1 'polypeptide(L)'
;MDLSADPNAQLKQAHAGGFKKVCRVEEDSACPFPGLPAGVLEMRVKEGSKIRNLMGFAMARMQDEARDGAQTGLRQVVFSGSGRAVTKTITCAEIMKRKIAGLHQMTKLQYKGLREVWESQEGGDSEMTIHRTLPSISILLSKDPLDPLEPGYQPPDERNGGETAEKRSIDSSDSLMEPQAKRVCL
;
A
#
# COMPACT_ATOMS: atom_id res chain seq x y z
N MET A 1 -9.35 -12.58 30.94
CA MET A 1 -9.27 -12.18 29.52
C MET A 1 -10.28 -13.03 28.80
N ASP A 2 -11.45 -12.46 28.51
CA ASP A 2 -12.55 -13.19 27.91
C ASP A 2 -12.18 -13.49 26.46
N LEU A 3 -11.96 -14.76 26.13
CA LEU A 3 -11.70 -15.21 24.77
C LEU A 3 -13.02 -15.13 24.00
N SER A 4 -13.39 -13.90 23.64
CA SER A 4 -14.44 -13.60 22.68
C SER A 4 -14.29 -14.55 21.49
N ALA A 5 -15.35 -15.31 21.22
CA ALA A 5 -15.42 -16.41 20.26
C ALA A 5 -14.58 -16.18 18.98
N ASP A 6 -13.83 -17.21 18.55
CA ASP A 6 -13.06 -17.21 17.29
C ASP A 6 -13.91 -16.66 16.13
N PRO A 7 -13.52 -15.54 15.49
CA PRO A 7 -14.31 -14.92 14.42
C PRO A 7 -14.57 -15.85 13.23
N ASN A 8 -13.70 -16.84 13.00
CA ASN A 8 -13.93 -17.83 11.94
C ASN A 8 -15.02 -18.82 12.33
N ALA A 9 -15.12 -19.19 13.61
CA ALA A 9 -16.19 -20.02 14.13
C ALA A 9 -17.54 -19.28 14.04
N GLN A 10 -17.57 -18.00 14.41
CA GLN A 10 -18.75 -17.14 14.28
C GLN A 10 -19.20 -17.02 12.81
N LEU A 11 -18.25 -16.87 11.88
CA LEU A 11 -18.56 -16.81 10.45
C LEU A 11 -19.18 -18.12 9.94
N LYS A 12 -18.64 -19.27 10.36
CA LYS A 12 -19.23 -20.59 10.03
C LYS A 12 -20.64 -20.74 10.59
N GLN A 13 -20.87 -20.29 11.83
CA GLN A 13 -22.18 -20.31 12.46
C GLN A 13 -23.17 -19.39 11.74
N ALA A 14 -22.76 -18.19 11.35
CA ALA A 14 -23.59 -17.25 10.58
C ALA A 14 -24.06 -17.89 9.27
N HIS A 15 -23.15 -18.52 8.52
CA HIS A 15 -23.49 -19.21 7.28
C HIS A 15 -24.41 -20.41 7.51
N ALA A 16 -24.14 -21.23 8.52
CA ALA A 16 -24.98 -22.38 8.86
C ALA A 16 -26.39 -21.97 9.33
N GLY A 17 -26.50 -20.82 9.99
CA GLY A 17 -27.77 -20.25 10.48
C GLY A 17 -28.52 -19.37 9.48
N GLY A 18 -28.17 -19.41 8.18
CA GLY A 18 -28.89 -18.65 7.16
C GLY A 18 -28.73 -17.13 7.25
N PHE A 19 -27.67 -16.63 7.87
CA PHE A 19 -27.38 -15.20 7.94
C PHE A 19 -26.69 -14.71 6.66
N LYS A 20 -27.03 -13.50 6.23
CA LYS A 20 -26.40 -12.81 5.12
C LYS A 20 -25.69 -11.55 5.60
N LYS A 21 -24.47 -11.33 5.12
CA LYS A 21 -23.74 -10.09 5.38
C LYS A 21 -24.40 -8.92 4.69
N VAL A 22 -24.79 -7.91 5.46
CA VAL A 22 -25.49 -6.71 4.99
C VAL A 22 -24.64 -5.46 5.09
N CYS A 23 -23.78 -5.37 6.11
CA CYS A 23 -22.89 -4.22 6.31
C CYS A 23 -21.45 -4.67 6.60
N ARG A 24 -20.49 -3.89 6.09
CA ARG A 24 -19.06 -4.07 6.33
C ARG A 24 -18.44 -2.70 6.60
N VAL A 25 -17.90 -2.53 7.79
CA VAL A 25 -17.24 -1.29 8.22
C VAL A 25 -15.79 -1.61 8.59
N GLU A 26 -14.87 -0.89 7.96
CA GLU A 26 -13.44 -0.95 8.31
C GLU A 26 -13.16 0.18 9.30
N GLU A 27 -12.47 -0.12 10.39
CA GLU A 27 -12.06 0.89 11.35
C GLU A 27 -11.00 1.82 10.73
N ASP A 28 -11.15 3.12 11.01
CA ASP A 28 -10.15 4.10 10.63
C ASP A 28 -8.88 3.90 11.46
N SER A 29 -7.73 4.05 10.80
CA SER A 29 -6.43 4.07 11.46
C SER A 29 -5.69 5.33 11.04
N ALA A 30 -4.84 5.84 11.92
CA ALA A 30 -3.92 6.91 11.58
C ALA A 30 -2.92 6.44 10.51
N CYS A 31 -2.33 7.43 9.82
CA CYS A 31 -1.21 7.21 8.92
C CYS A 31 -0.01 6.67 9.72
N PRO A 32 0.62 5.55 9.31
CA PRO A 32 1.71 4.93 10.07
C PRO A 32 3.07 5.60 9.92
N PHE A 33 3.14 6.74 9.22
CA PHE A 33 4.38 7.48 9.00
C PHE A 33 4.40 8.69 9.95
N PRO A 34 5.21 8.65 11.04
CA PRO A 34 5.33 9.78 11.94
C PRO A 34 6.08 10.94 11.26
N GLY A 35 5.76 12.18 11.64
CA GLY A 35 6.55 13.35 11.24
C GLY A 35 6.48 13.72 9.75
N LEU A 36 5.45 13.29 9.03
CA LEU A 36 5.24 13.72 7.65
C LEU A 36 5.05 15.25 7.58
N PRO A 37 5.67 15.94 6.59
CA PRO A 37 5.55 17.38 6.44
C PRO A 37 4.12 17.80 6.05
N ALA A 38 3.77 19.06 6.32
CA ALA A 38 2.54 19.63 5.80
C ALA A 38 2.60 19.62 4.26
N GLY A 39 1.61 18.97 3.61
CA GLY A 39 1.55 18.88 2.15
C GLY A 39 1.81 17.49 1.57
N VAL A 40 1.90 16.42 2.36
CA VAL A 40 1.86 15.05 1.83
C VAL A 40 0.48 14.76 1.24
N LEU A 41 0.46 14.18 0.03
CA LEU A 41 -0.78 13.72 -0.57
C LEU A 41 -1.18 12.34 -0.03
N GLU A 42 -2.34 12.24 0.63
CA GLU A 42 -2.88 10.94 1.06
C GLU A 42 -3.90 10.38 0.06
N MET A 43 -3.61 9.20 -0.46
CA MET A 43 -4.44 8.47 -1.42
C MET A 43 -4.96 7.18 -0.79
N ARG A 44 -6.23 7.19 -0.38
CA ARG A 44 -6.92 5.99 0.15
C ARG A 44 -7.45 5.13 -0.99
N VAL A 45 -6.85 3.96 -1.18
CA VAL A 45 -7.24 2.97 -2.18
C VAL A 45 -8.27 2.02 -1.58
N LYS A 46 -9.42 1.92 -2.24
CA LYS A 46 -10.53 1.05 -1.88
C LYS A 46 -10.82 0.06 -3.01
N GLU A 47 -11.66 -0.94 -2.74
CA GLU A 47 -12.06 -1.93 -3.75
C GLU A 47 -12.73 -1.27 -4.97
N GLY A 48 -13.55 -0.23 -4.77
CA GLY A 48 -14.19 0.50 -5.86
C GLY A 48 -13.27 1.46 -6.63
N SER A 49 -12.09 1.80 -6.08
CA SER A 49 -11.21 2.81 -6.67
C SER A 49 -10.75 2.43 -8.06
N LYS A 50 -10.83 3.39 -9.00
CA LYS A 50 -10.34 3.23 -10.37
C LYS A 50 -8.90 3.71 -10.43
N ILE A 51 -7.96 2.80 -10.73
CA ILE A 51 -6.51 3.11 -10.76
C ILE A 51 -6.24 4.33 -11.66
N ARG A 52 -6.84 4.39 -12.86
CA ARG A 52 -6.68 5.51 -13.79
C ARG A 52 -6.98 6.86 -13.14
N ASN A 53 -8.05 6.94 -12.36
CA ASN A 53 -8.47 8.19 -11.71
C ASN A 53 -7.50 8.55 -10.57
N LEU A 54 -7.13 7.58 -9.73
CA LEU A 54 -6.15 7.78 -8.66
C LEU A 54 -4.81 8.27 -9.20
N MET A 55 -4.31 7.63 -10.26
CA MET A 55 -3.05 7.99 -10.88
C MET A 55 -3.14 9.35 -11.57
N GLY A 56 -4.21 9.62 -12.32
CA GLY A 56 -4.41 10.93 -12.95
C GLY A 56 -4.31 12.09 -11.94
N PHE A 57 -4.95 11.93 -10.78
CA PHE A 57 -4.90 12.91 -9.70
C PHE A 57 -3.52 12.98 -9.04
N ALA A 58 -2.95 11.84 -8.63
CA ALA A 58 -1.69 11.82 -7.90
C ALA A 58 -0.50 12.28 -8.76
N MET A 59 -0.44 11.89 -10.03
CA MET A 59 0.60 12.33 -10.96
C MET A 59 0.54 13.83 -11.21
N ALA A 60 -0.66 14.38 -11.43
CA ALA A 60 -0.83 15.82 -11.65
C ALA A 60 -0.29 16.65 -10.48
N ARG A 61 -0.37 16.14 -9.24
CA ARG A 61 0.15 16.84 -8.05
C ARG A 61 1.63 16.60 -7.79
N MET A 62 2.13 15.41 -8.10
CA MET A 62 3.54 15.04 -7.91
C MET A 62 4.45 15.57 -9.03
N GLN A 63 3.92 15.78 -10.23
CA GLN A 63 4.67 16.28 -11.41
C GLN A 63 4.42 17.77 -11.70
N ASP A 64 3.68 18.47 -10.83
CA ASP A 64 3.46 19.91 -10.98
C ASP A 64 4.79 20.63 -10.73
N GLU A 65 5.49 20.97 -11.79
CA GLU A 65 6.71 21.77 -11.69
C GLU A 65 6.29 23.24 -11.59
N ALA A 66 6.88 23.97 -10.63
CA ALA A 66 6.54 25.35 -10.31
C ALA A 66 6.62 26.24 -11.56
N ARG A 67 5.47 26.53 -12.19
CA ARG A 67 5.44 27.36 -13.39
C ARG A 67 5.80 28.82 -13.11
N ASP A 68 5.79 29.28 -11.85
CA ASP A 68 6.05 30.69 -11.50
C ASP A 68 6.72 30.88 -10.11
N GLY A 69 7.66 29.99 -9.73
CA GLY A 69 8.53 30.22 -8.55
C GLY A 69 7.86 30.22 -7.17
N ALA A 70 6.53 30.02 -7.08
CA ALA A 70 5.79 30.12 -5.83
C ALA A 70 5.13 28.81 -5.35
N GLN A 71 5.00 27.78 -6.18
CA GLN A 71 4.38 26.49 -5.79
C GLN A 71 5.12 25.33 -6.43
N THR A 72 6.02 24.70 -5.68
CA THR A 72 6.63 23.42 -6.05
C THR A 72 5.61 22.32 -5.83
N GLY A 73 5.37 21.47 -6.84
CA GLY A 73 4.49 20.31 -6.70
C GLY A 73 4.85 19.42 -5.52
N LEU A 74 3.91 18.57 -5.15
CA LEU A 74 4.02 17.77 -3.94
C LEU A 74 5.24 16.86 -4.02
N ARG A 75 5.98 16.80 -2.92
CA ARG A 75 7.22 16.02 -2.80
C ARG A 75 6.94 14.57 -2.45
N GLN A 76 5.79 14.31 -1.85
CA GLN A 76 5.46 13.04 -1.21
C GLN A 76 4.00 12.66 -1.40
N VAL A 77 3.76 11.37 -1.53
CA VAL A 77 2.42 10.76 -1.61
C VAL A 77 2.38 9.46 -0.81
N VAL A 78 1.28 9.24 -0.09
CA VAL A 78 1.00 8.01 0.64
C VAL A 78 -0.15 7.28 -0.02
N PHE A 79 0.07 6.05 -0.48
CA PHE A 79 -1.00 5.14 -0.88
C PHE A 79 -1.31 4.19 0.27
N SER A 80 -2.56 4.17 0.73
CA SER A 80 -3.01 3.24 1.77
C SER A 80 -4.19 2.40 1.30
N GLY A 81 -4.22 1.12 1.68
CA GLY A 81 -5.34 0.24 1.36
C GLY A 81 -5.33 -1.04 2.18
N SER A 82 -6.52 -1.59 2.37
CA SER A 82 -6.80 -2.70 3.27
C SER A 82 -7.59 -3.81 2.58
N GLY A 83 -7.45 -5.03 3.06
CA GLY A 83 -8.15 -6.21 2.54
C GLY A 83 -8.00 -6.35 1.03
N ARG A 84 -9.14 -6.33 0.31
CA ARG A 84 -9.17 -6.50 -1.16
C ARG A 84 -8.49 -5.36 -1.94
N ALA A 85 -8.18 -4.24 -1.29
CA ALA A 85 -7.51 -3.11 -1.94
C ALA A 85 -5.98 -3.18 -1.87
N VAL A 86 -5.39 -4.12 -1.12
CA VAL A 86 -3.93 -4.21 -0.92
C VAL A 86 -3.17 -4.31 -2.25
N THR A 87 -3.52 -5.27 -3.11
CA THR A 87 -2.88 -5.46 -4.42
C THR A 87 -2.99 -4.21 -5.30
N LYS A 88 -4.14 -3.53 -5.26
CA LYS A 88 -4.36 -2.29 -6.00
C LYS A 88 -3.50 -1.14 -5.48
N THR A 89 -3.29 -1.09 -4.17
CA THR A 89 -2.43 -0.09 -3.51
C THR A 89 -0.99 -0.25 -3.96
N ILE A 90 -0.48 -1.49 -3.97
CA ILE A 90 0.84 -1.82 -4.51
C ILE A 90 0.92 -1.41 -5.99
N THR A 91 -0.10 -1.77 -6.79
CA THR A 91 -0.15 -1.40 -8.21
C THR A 91 -0.07 0.11 -8.43
N CYS A 92 -0.72 0.91 -7.58
CA CYS A 92 -0.64 2.38 -7.65
C CYS A 92 0.78 2.88 -7.40
N ALA A 93 1.47 2.34 -6.38
CA ALA A 93 2.86 2.71 -6.10
C ALA A 93 3.80 2.31 -7.26
N GLU A 94 3.66 1.10 -7.81
CA GLU A 94 4.47 0.62 -8.94
C GLU A 94 4.25 1.41 -10.23
N ILE A 95 3.02 1.87 -10.49
CA ILE A 95 2.76 2.78 -11.62
C ILE A 95 3.43 4.13 -11.39
N MET A 96 3.36 4.67 -10.16
CA MET A 96 3.97 5.95 -9.82
C MET A 96 5.49 5.91 -10.00
N LYS A 97 6.19 4.91 -9.45
CA LYS A 97 7.65 4.75 -9.58
C LYS A 97 8.12 4.59 -11.04
N ARG A 98 7.34 3.91 -11.87
CA ARG A 98 7.65 3.81 -13.32
C ARG A 98 7.54 5.14 -14.05
N LYS A 99 6.68 6.04 -13.58
CA LYS A 99 6.41 7.34 -14.24
C LYS A 99 7.22 8.49 -13.68
N ILE A 100 7.67 8.39 -12.44
CA ILE A 100 8.50 9.38 -11.75
C ILE A 100 9.74 8.66 -11.25
N ALA A 101 10.87 8.94 -11.89
CA ALA A 101 12.16 8.41 -11.51
C ALA A 101 12.60 8.96 -10.13
N GLY A 102 13.53 8.27 -9.47
CA GLY A 102 14.17 8.79 -8.26
C GLY A 102 13.31 8.76 -6.99
N LEU A 103 12.16 8.07 -7.00
CA LEU A 103 11.30 7.98 -5.81
C LEU A 103 11.85 7.00 -4.78
N HIS A 104 12.11 7.50 -3.59
CA HIS A 104 12.35 6.70 -2.38
C HIS A 104 11.01 6.12 -1.90
N GLN A 105 11.04 4.89 -1.40
CA GLN A 105 9.84 4.21 -0.91
C GLN A 105 10.00 3.79 0.56
N MET A 106 8.93 3.94 1.33
CA MET A 106 8.78 3.34 2.66
C MET A 106 7.44 2.61 2.75
N THR A 107 7.47 1.31 3.09
CA THR A 107 6.27 0.47 3.20
C THR A 107 6.05 0.03 4.64
N LYS A 108 4.83 0.24 5.16
CA LYS A 108 4.40 -0.21 6.48
C LYS A 108 3.18 -1.12 6.37
N LEU A 109 3.18 -2.20 7.15
CA LEU A 109 2.09 -3.19 7.24
C LEU A 109 1.43 -3.11 8.61
N GLN A 110 0.11 -3.18 8.64
CA GLN A 110 -0.70 -3.14 9.86
C GLN A 110 -1.93 -4.03 9.72
N TYR A 111 -2.56 -4.37 10.83
CA TYR A 111 -3.92 -4.91 10.84
C TYR A 111 -4.92 -3.81 11.18
N LYS A 112 -6.08 -3.83 10.53
CA LYS A 112 -7.22 -2.96 10.80
C LYS A 112 -8.41 -3.75 11.32
N GLY A 113 -9.15 -3.21 12.28
CA GLY A 113 -10.41 -3.76 12.70
C GLY A 113 -11.44 -3.75 11.57
N LEU A 114 -12.24 -4.80 11.51
CA LEU A 114 -13.34 -4.98 10.57
C LEU A 114 -14.57 -5.41 11.36
N ARG A 115 -15.64 -4.63 11.24
CA ARG A 115 -16.96 -4.97 11.76
C ARG A 115 -17.85 -5.42 10.59
N GLU A 116 -18.39 -6.63 10.68
CA GLU A 116 -19.38 -7.13 9.72
C GLU A 116 -20.71 -7.37 10.43
N VAL A 117 -21.77 -6.80 9.88
CA VAL A 117 -23.14 -6.98 10.35
C VAL A 117 -23.83 -7.99 9.44
N TRP A 118 -24.51 -8.95 10.06
CA TRP A 118 -25.18 -10.05 9.41
C TRP A 118 -26.62 -10.16 9.91
N GLU A 119 -27.56 -10.33 9.00
CA GLU A 119 -29.00 -10.43 9.29
C GLU A 119 -29.53 -11.81 8.92
N SER A 120 -30.47 -12.33 9.72
CA SER A 120 -31.13 -13.62 9.45
C SER A 120 -32.10 -13.51 8.27
N GLN A 121 -32.10 -14.53 7.40
CA GLN A 121 -33.01 -14.59 6.26
C GLN A 121 -34.40 -15.18 6.61
N GLU A 122 -34.54 -15.87 7.75
CA GLU A 122 -35.75 -16.65 8.10
C GLU A 122 -36.88 -15.83 8.74
N GLY A 123 -36.86 -14.50 8.60
CA GLY A 123 -38.01 -13.64 8.94
C GLY A 123 -38.10 -13.17 10.39
N GLY A 124 -36.97 -13.15 11.12
CA GLY A 124 -36.84 -12.47 12.42
C GLY A 124 -35.84 -11.32 12.33
N ASP A 125 -36.05 -10.25 13.10
CA ASP A 125 -35.18 -9.07 13.22
C ASP A 125 -33.89 -9.37 14.02
N SER A 126 -33.27 -10.51 13.70
CA SER A 126 -32.08 -11.04 14.37
C SER A 126 -30.83 -10.59 13.63
N GLU A 127 -30.04 -9.74 14.29
CA GLU A 127 -28.75 -9.25 13.82
C GLU A 127 -27.60 -9.91 14.61
N MET A 128 -26.49 -10.22 13.94
CA MET A 128 -25.22 -10.49 14.59
C MET A 128 -24.09 -9.60 14.05
N THR A 129 -23.18 -9.20 14.93
CA THR A 129 -21.96 -8.49 14.56
C THR A 129 -20.73 -9.37 14.78
N ILE A 130 -19.91 -9.50 13.73
CA ILE A 130 -18.63 -10.25 13.78
C ILE A 130 -17.48 -9.25 13.65
N HIS A 131 -16.52 -9.33 14.57
CA HIS A 131 -15.29 -8.54 14.56
C HIS A 131 -14.15 -9.37 13.98
N ARG A 132 -13.47 -8.84 12.96
CA ARG A 132 -12.31 -9.46 12.31
C ARG A 132 -11.20 -8.43 12.15
N THR A 133 -10.04 -8.89 11.68
CA THR A 133 -8.95 -8.00 11.26
C THR A 133 -8.68 -8.14 9.77
N LEU A 134 -8.25 -7.05 9.14
CA LEU A 134 -7.81 -7.02 7.74
C LEU A 134 -6.35 -6.61 7.66
N PRO A 135 -5.55 -7.25 6.79
CA PRO A 135 -4.23 -6.72 6.46
C PRO A 135 -4.39 -5.37 5.76
N SER A 136 -3.52 -4.43 6.12
CA SER A 136 -3.45 -3.07 5.60
C SER A 136 -2.01 -2.76 5.22
N ILE A 137 -1.84 -2.11 4.07
CA ILE A 137 -0.56 -1.63 3.58
C ILE A 137 -0.63 -0.12 3.40
N SER A 138 0.45 0.56 3.81
CA SER A 138 0.68 1.98 3.52
C SER A 138 2.05 2.13 2.87
N ILE A 139 2.10 2.81 1.74
CA ILE A 139 3.32 3.02 0.95
C ILE A 139 3.51 4.52 0.76
N LEU A 140 4.56 5.05 1.36
CA LEU A 140 5.04 6.41 1.13
C LEU A 140 6.00 6.38 -0.05
N LEU A 141 5.79 7.29 -1.00
CA LEU A 141 6.73 7.60 -2.08
C LEU A 141 7.19 9.05 -1.94
N SER A 142 8.50 9.27 -2.01
CA SER A 142 9.13 10.56 -1.75
C SER A 142 10.18 10.91 -2.80
N LYS A 143 10.15 12.15 -3.30
CA LYS A 143 11.27 12.72 -4.08
C LYS A 143 12.50 12.99 -3.20
N ASP A 144 12.29 13.14 -1.90
CA ASP A 144 13.33 13.33 -0.90
C ASP A 144 13.84 12.01 -0.35
N PRO A 145 15.14 11.91 -0.01
CA PRO A 145 15.70 10.77 0.71
C PRO A 145 14.92 10.47 2.00
N LEU A 146 14.70 9.18 2.24
CA LEU A 146 14.15 8.65 3.48
C LEU A 146 15.26 7.93 4.24
N ASP A 147 15.05 7.65 5.53
CA ASP A 147 16.01 6.90 6.34
C ASP A 147 16.22 5.49 5.77
N PRO A 148 17.44 5.15 5.29
CA PRO A 148 17.72 3.84 4.73
C PRO A 148 17.73 2.70 5.75
N LEU A 149 17.86 3.02 7.05
CA LEU A 149 17.89 2.04 8.13
C LEU A 149 16.48 1.66 8.62
N GLU A 150 15.48 2.45 8.28
CA GLU A 150 14.11 2.25 8.72
C GLU A 150 13.49 1.02 8.00
N PRO A 151 12.95 0.03 8.75
CA PRO A 151 12.39 -1.18 8.15
C PRO A 151 11.26 -0.87 7.16
N GLY A 152 11.35 -1.46 5.97
CA GLY A 152 10.43 -1.22 4.86
C GLY A 152 10.89 -0.15 3.87
N TYR A 153 12.07 0.44 4.08
CA TYR A 153 12.72 1.29 3.08
C TYR A 153 13.09 0.52 1.81
N GLN A 154 12.94 1.19 0.67
CA GLN A 154 13.47 0.74 -0.61
C GLN A 154 14.03 1.97 -1.37
N PRO A 155 15.28 1.89 -1.88
CA PRO A 155 15.89 2.98 -2.66
C PRO A 155 15.21 3.13 -4.04
N PRO A 156 15.43 4.27 -4.73
CA PRO A 156 14.91 4.47 -6.08
C PRO A 156 15.40 3.43 -7.09
N ASP A 157 14.56 3.08 -8.05
CA ASP A 157 14.92 2.13 -9.11
C ASP A 157 15.92 2.77 -10.10
N GLU A 158 17.04 2.08 -10.36
CA GLU A 158 18.10 2.56 -11.28
C GLU A 158 17.66 2.60 -12.75
N ARG A 159 16.58 1.89 -13.11
CA ARG A 159 16.12 1.71 -14.50
C ARG A 159 15.65 2.99 -15.19
N ASN A 160 15.37 4.05 -14.44
CA ASN A 160 14.94 5.35 -14.98
C ASN A 160 16.00 6.45 -14.79
N GLY A 161 17.21 6.12 -14.34
CA GLY A 161 18.34 7.04 -14.30
C GLY A 161 18.85 7.26 -15.72
N GLY A 162 18.57 8.43 -16.30
CA GLY A 162 19.26 8.86 -17.51
C GLY A 162 20.76 8.77 -17.31
N GLU A 163 21.43 8.18 -18.30
CA GLU A 163 22.88 8.04 -18.37
C GLU A 163 23.55 9.38 -18.07
N THR A 164 24.13 9.52 -16.87
CA THR A 164 25.14 10.55 -16.66
C THR A 164 26.43 9.96 -17.17
N ALA A 165 26.88 10.46 -18.32
CA ALA A 165 28.09 10.02 -18.99
C ALA A 165 29.32 10.24 -18.09
N GLU A 166 29.75 9.18 -17.40
CA GLU A 166 31.13 9.08 -16.90
C GLU A 166 31.89 8.09 -17.79
N LYS A 167 32.57 8.63 -18.80
CA LYS A 167 33.66 7.92 -19.47
C LYS A 167 34.77 7.70 -18.44
N ARG A 168 35.14 6.45 -18.17
CA ARG A 168 36.56 6.05 -18.05
C ARG A 168 36.76 4.53 -18.11
N SER A 169 37.47 4.14 -19.18
CA SER A 169 38.48 3.09 -19.32
C SER A 169 38.16 1.65 -18.87
N ILE A 170 38.08 0.81 -19.90
CA ILE A 170 38.29 -0.64 -19.92
C ILE A 170 39.64 -1.01 -19.30
N ASP A 171 39.65 -2.01 -18.41
CA ASP A 171 40.66 -3.09 -18.48
C ASP A 171 40.01 -4.43 -18.11
N SER A 172 40.48 -5.47 -18.78
CA SER A 172 39.90 -6.82 -18.85
C SER A 172 40.74 -7.81 -18.05
N SER A 173 40.11 -8.82 -17.42
CA SER A 173 40.57 -10.22 -17.20
C SER A 173 39.57 -10.91 -16.23
N ASP A 174 38.77 -11.88 -16.69
CA ASP A 174 38.94 -13.35 -16.50
C ASP A 174 38.72 -13.77 -15.01
N SER A 175 37.86 -14.71 -14.56
CA SER A 175 37.40 -16.00 -15.11
C SER A 175 36.28 -16.62 -14.22
N LEU A 176 35.33 -17.33 -14.84
CA LEU A 176 34.67 -18.62 -14.47
C LEU A 176 33.83 -18.83 -13.17
N MET A 177 32.54 -19.20 -13.39
CA MET A 177 31.58 -20.15 -12.74
C MET A 177 31.75 -20.54 -11.24
N GLU A 178 30.77 -20.71 -10.34
CA GLU A 178 29.30 -20.97 -10.25
C GLU A 178 28.95 -20.89 -8.71
N PRO A 179 27.76 -21.22 -8.12
CA PRO A 179 26.47 -21.65 -8.68
C PRO A 179 25.23 -20.86 -8.18
N GLN A 180 24.10 -21.09 -8.87
CA GLN A 180 22.78 -20.56 -8.55
C GLN A 180 22.16 -21.21 -7.30
N ALA A 181 21.88 -20.40 -6.28
CA ALA A 181 21.02 -20.81 -5.17
C ALA A 181 19.53 -20.68 -5.58
N LYS A 182 18.90 -21.81 -5.95
CA LYS A 182 17.44 -21.89 -6.08
C LYS A 182 16.84 -22.06 -4.68
N ARG A 183 16.18 -21.02 -4.17
CA ARG A 183 15.33 -21.14 -2.97
C ARG A 183 13.97 -21.69 -3.37
N VAL A 184 13.68 -22.90 -2.92
CA VAL A 184 12.34 -23.50 -2.91
C VAL A 184 11.58 -22.88 -1.74
N CYS A 185 10.38 -22.36 -1.99
CA CYS A 185 9.45 -21.97 -0.94
C CYS A 185 8.71 -23.22 -0.45
N LEU A 186 8.77 -23.49 0.85
CA LEU A 186 7.86 -24.40 1.56
C LEU A 186 6.55 -23.68 1.86
#